data_AF-A0A4Y2LD39-F1
#
_entry.id   AF-A0A4Y2LD39-F1
#
_cell.length_a   1.000
_cell.length_b   1.000
_cell.length_c   1.000
_cell.angle_alpha   90.00
_cell.angle_beta   90.00
_cell.angle_gamma   90.00
#
_symmetry.space_group_name_H-M   'P 1'
#
loop_
_entity.id
_entity.type
_entity.pdbx_description
1 polymer ?
#
loop_
_entity_poly.entity_id
_entity_poly.type
_entity_poly.pdbx_seq_one_letter_code
_entity_poly.pdbx_strand_id
1 'polypeptide(L)'
;MDEYLNSQVLEFGAINVTGFRILQPTSVDFQTFVPAWSSLDPNRWPGAGTQYISAESALMYDVAKVILDAYSRLLRRNPDIFRNNFRRGEVYNNGTRGIDCRRAPVLPWEHGERITRIFKKVRLTPGGICRSAPYRDGGHITCPFRRKV
;
A
#
# COMPACT_ATOMS: atom_id res chain seq x y z
N MET A 1 14.12 -0.65 11.94
CA MET A 1 13.86 -1.92 12.65
C MET A 1 14.11 -3.17 11.79
N ASP A 2 14.18 -3.07 10.45
CA ASP A 2 14.43 -4.22 9.56
C ASP A 2 15.91 -4.58 9.35
N GLU A 3 16.84 -3.76 9.85
CA GLU A 3 18.29 -4.00 9.70
C GLU A 3 18.83 -5.10 10.62
N TYR A 4 18.21 -5.32 11.78
CA TYR A 4 18.70 -6.26 12.80
C TYR A 4 18.50 -7.75 12.45
N LEU A 5 17.64 -8.07 11.49
CA LEU A 5 17.45 -9.44 10.98
C LEU A 5 18.25 -9.70 9.68
N ASN A 6 18.87 -8.67 9.12
CA ASN A 6 19.53 -8.71 7.81
C ASN A 6 21.06 -8.54 7.88
N SER A 7 21.62 -8.15 9.04
CA SER A 7 22.94 -8.67 9.37
C SER A 7 22.79 -10.17 9.31
N GLN A 8 23.64 -10.87 8.55
CA GLN A 8 23.88 -12.28 8.80
C GLN A 8 24.04 -12.37 10.31
N VAL A 9 23.01 -12.87 11.01
CA VAL A 9 23.22 -13.49 12.29
C VAL A 9 24.33 -14.44 11.91
N LEU A 10 25.55 -14.19 12.39
CA LEU A 10 26.52 -15.26 12.35
C LEU A 10 25.79 -16.35 13.11
N GLU A 11 25.31 -17.34 12.38
CA GLU A 11 24.64 -18.53 12.89
C GLU A 11 25.73 -19.29 13.64
N PHE A 12 26.19 -18.72 14.75
CA PHE A 12 27.01 -19.37 15.73
C PHE A 12 26.07 -20.35 16.42
N GLY A 13 26.05 -21.55 15.85
CA GLY A 13 25.08 -22.60 16.13
C GLY A 13 25.04 -22.95 17.62
N ALA A 14 23.87 -22.73 18.23
CA ALA A 14 23.42 -23.39 19.46
C ALA A 14 21.93 -23.14 19.77
N ILE A 15 21.24 -22.20 19.08
CA ILE A 15 19.89 -21.76 19.47
C ILE A 15 18.98 -21.66 18.24
N ASN A 16 17.78 -22.24 18.33
CA ASN A 16 16.74 -22.15 17.31
C ASN A 16 16.09 -20.75 17.33
N VAL A 17 16.34 -19.95 16.29
CA VAL A 17 15.69 -18.65 16.10
C VAL A 17 14.54 -18.81 15.11
N THR A 18 13.31 -18.58 15.58
CA THR A 18 12.12 -18.59 14.72
C THR A 18 11.65 -17.17 14.43
N GLY A 19 11.04 -16.97 13.27
CA GLY A 19 10.57 -15.66 12.84
C GLY A 19 9.35 -15.71 11.95
N PHE A 20 8.79 -14.53 11.67
CA PHE A 20 7.69 -14.36 10.74
C PHE A 20 8.17 -13.65 9.49
N ARG A 21 7.67 -14.09 8.33
CA ARG A 21 7.89 -13.40 7.06
C ARG A 21 6.56 -13.13 6.38
N ILE A 22 6.37 -11.86 6.03
CA ILE A 22 5.21 -11.39 5.28
C ILE A 22 5.43 -11.56 3.77
N LEU A 23 6.64 -11.24 3.31
CA LEU A 23 7.02 -11.33 1.90
C LEU A 23 7.27 -12.78 1.49
N GLN A 24 6.78 -13.17 0.31
CA GLN A 24 6.93 -14.52 -0.23
C GLN A 24 7.83 -14.50 -1.47
N PRO A 25 9.14 -14.84 -1.36
CA PRO A 25 10.06 -14.81 -2.51
C PRO A 25 9.69 -15.74 -3.66
N THR A 26 8.91 -16.77 -3.35
CA THR A 26 8.41 -17.75 -4.32
C THR A 26 7.18 -17.26 -5.07
N SER A 27 6.62 -16.09 -4.72
CA SER A 27 5.46 -15.56 -5.44
C SER A 27 5.88 -14.93 -6.77
N VAL A 28 5.07 -15.13 -7.80
CA VAL A 28 5.29 -14.52 -9.12
C VAL A 28 5.33 -12.99 -9.02
N ASP A 29 4.48 -12.40 -8.18
CA ASP A 29 4.42 -10.96 -7.93
C ASP A 29 5.74 -10.42 -7.35
N PHE A 30 6.37 -11.16 -6.42
CA PHE A 30 7.67 -10.80 -5.87
C PHE A 30 8.79 -10.99 -6.91
N GLN A 31 8.79 -12.10 -7.63
CA GLN A 31 9.83 -12.41 -8.64
C GLN A 31 9.81 -11.44 -9.83
N THR A 32 8.64 -10.89 -10.19
CA THR A 32 8.52 -9.86 -11.22
C THR A 32 8.92 -8.47 -10.72
N PHE A 33 8.72 -8.19 -9.43
CA PHE A 33 9.07 -6.91 -8.82
C PHE A 33 10.57 -6.75 -8.54
N VAL A 34 11.23 -7.78 -8.00
CA VAL A 34 12.63 -7.69 -7.52
C VAL A 34 13.62 -7.24 -8.59
N PRO A 35 13.57 -7.71 -9.86
CA PRO A 35 14.50 -7.25 -10.88
C PRO A 35 14.46 -5.73 -11.06
N ALA A 36 13.25 -5.17 -11.15
CA ALA A 36 13.06 -3.72 -11.27
C ALA A 36 13.58 -2.98 -10.02
N TRP A 37 13.30 -3.49 -8.82
CA TRP A 37 13.81 -2.92 -7.56
C TRP A 37 15.34 -2.94 -7.47
N SER A 38 15.96 -4.05 -7.86
CA SER A 38 17.41 -4.24 -7.82
C SER A 38 18.17 -3.39 -8.85
N SER A 39 17.50 -2.93 -9.91
CA SER A 39 18.07 -2.05 -10.92
C SER A 39 18.03 -0.55 -10.55
N LEU A 40 17.38 -0.18 -9.45
CA LEU A 40 17.27 1.22 -9.04
C LEU A 40 18.60 1.74 -8.49
N ASP A 41 18.96 2.97 -8.88
CA ASP A 41 20.13 3.67 -8.35
C ASP A 41 19.92 4.04 -6.86
N PRO A 42 20.74 3.51 -5.94
CA PRO A 42 20.63 3.81 -4.51
C PRO A 42 20.83 5.29 -4.16
N ASN A 43 21.55 6.06 -4.99
CA ASN A 43 21.74 7.49 -4.75
C ASN A 43 20.44 8.29 -4.95
N ARG A 44 19.61 7.86 -5.90
CA ARG A 44 18.29 8.45 -6.16
C ARG A 44 17.20 7.85 -5.27
N TRP A 45 17.33 6.56 -4.96
CA TRP A 45 16.37 5.79 -4.18
C TRP A 45 17.06 5.10 -3.00
N PRO A 46 17.25 5.82 -1.88
CA PRO A 46 17.92 5.26 -0.71
C PRO A 46 17.26 3.96 -0.25
N GLY A 47 18.06 2.90 -0.07
CA GLY A 47 17.59 1.57 0.32
C GLY A 47 17.08 0.68 -0.82
N ALA A 48 17.06 1.17 -2.07
CA ALA A 48 16.82 0.35 -3.26
C ALA A 48 18.14 -0.17 -3.87
N GLY A 49 18.07 -0.88 -5.00
CA GLY A 49 19.24 -1.46 -5.67
C GLY A 49 19.75 -2.77 -5.04
N THR A 50 18.96 -3.36 -4.15
CA THR A 50 19.26 -4.60 -3.44
C THR A 50 18.36 -5.74 -3.93
N GLN A 51 18.73 -6.99 -3.64
CA GLN A 51 17.85 -8.15 -3.91
C GLN A 51 16.73 -8.32 -2.87
N TYR A 52 16.77 -7.52 -1.80
CA TYR A 52 15.85 -7.57 -0.68
C TYR A 52 15.11 -6.24 -0.56
N ILE A 53 13.88 -6.28 -0.06
CA ILE A 53 13.06 -5.12 0.24
C ILE A 53 12.50 -5.25 1.66
N SER A 54 12.44 -4.14 2.38
CA SER A 54 11.81 -4.07 3.72
C SER A 54 10.33 -4.42 3.65
N ALA A 55 9.76 -4.88 4.76
CA ALA A 55 8.32 -5.16 4.82
C ALA A 55 7.52 -3.87 4.63
N GLU A 56 8.01 -2.76 5.18
CA GLU A 56 7.40 -1.43 5.07
C GLU A 56 7.34 -0.94 3.62
N SER A 57 8.46 -1.02 2.88
CA SER A 57 8.52 -0.58 1.48
C SER A 57 7.65 -1.46 0.57
N ALA A 58 7.63 -2.77 0.81
CA ALA A 58 6.75 -3.67 0.08
C ALA A 58 5.26 -3.37 0.32
N LEU A 59 4.88 -3.04 1.56
CA LEU A 59 3.51 -2.62 1.89
C LEU A 59 3.16 -1.30 1.18
N MET A 60 4.10 -0.34 1.11
CA MET A 60 3.87 0.93 0.40
C MET A 60 3.63 0.71 -1.10
N TYR A 61 4.38 -0.21 -1.73
CA TYR A 61 4.16 -0.59 -3.11
C TYR A 61 2.75 -1.17 -3.34
N ASP A 62 2.28 -2.04 -2.45
CA ASP A 62 0.94 -2.61 -2.53
C ASP A 62 -0.15 -1.56 -2.27
N VAL A 63 0.05 -0.65 -1.31
CA VAL A 63 -0.88 0.45 -1.03
C VAL A 63 -1.05 1.36 -2.24
N ALA A 64 0.03 1.68 -2.95
CA ALA A 64 -0.04 2.47 -4.19
C ALA A 64 -0.91 1.78 -5.25
N LYS A 65 -0.78 0.45 -5.39
CA LYS A 65 -1.66 -0.33 -6.28
C LYS A 65 -3.13 -0.30 -5.83
N VAL A 66 -3.39 -0.39 -4.53
CA VAL A 66 -4.75 -0.31 -3.99
C VAL A 66 -5.39 1.04 -4.31
N ILE A 67 -4.65 2.13 -4.11
CA ILE A 67 -5.11 3.49 -4.43
C ILE A 67 -5.43 3.59 -5.93
N LEU A 68 -4.52 3.11 -6.78
CA LEU A 68 -4.69 3.15 -8.22
C LEU A 68 -5.92 2.36 -8.69
N ASP A 69 -6.10 1.13 -8.20
CA ASP A 69 -7.26 0.30 -8.55
C ASP A 69 -8.57 0.89 -8.02
N ALA A 70 -8.58 1.42 -6.79
CA ALA A 70 -9.75 2.07 -6.20
C ALA A 70 -10.23 3.25 -7.05
N TYR A 71 -9.32 4.19 -7.39
CA TYR A 71 -9.67 5.34 -8.21
C TYR A 71 -10.00 4.95 -9.65
N SER A 72 -9.31 3.97 -10.22
CA SER A 72 -9.64 3.44 -11.55
C SER A 72 -11.07 2.90 -11.60
N ARG A 73 -11.49 2.13 -10.60
CA ARG A 73 -12.87 1.63 -10.48
C ARG A 73 -13.88 2.76 -10.26
N LEU A 74 -13.52 3.77 -9.46
CA LEU A 74 -14.38 4.92 -9.19
C LEU A 74 -14.65 5.72 -10.48
N LEU A 75 -13.60 6.07 -11.21
CA LEU A 75 -13.67 6.88 -12.42
C LEU A 75 -14.30 6.12 -13.60
N ARG A 76 -14.05 4.81 -13.72
CA ARG A 76 -14.75 3.97 -14.70
C ARG A 76 -16.27 3.96 -14.49
N ARG A 77 -16.72 4.01 -13.23
CA ARG A 77 -18.15 4.01 -12.89
C ARG A 77 -18.79 5.39 -12.96
N ASN A 78 -18.03 6.44 -12.69
CA ASN A 78 -18.51 7.82 -12.75
C ASN A 78 -17.36 8.78 -13.10
N PRO A 79 -17.11 9.04 -14.40
CA PRO A 79 -15.97 9.83 -14.85
C PRO A 79 -16.06 11.31 -14.41
N ASP A 80 -17.28 11.86 -14.33
CA ASP A 80 -17.51 13.25 -13.95
C ASP A 80 -17.63 13.47 -12.43
N ILE A 81 -17.33 12.46 -11.59
CA ILE A 81 -17.56 12.52 -10.13
C ILE A 81 -16.90 13.74 -9.47
N PHE A 82 -15.73 14.15 -9.96
CA PHE A 82 -14.98 15.28 -9.40
C PHE A 82 -15.06 16.56 -10.23
N ARG A 83 -15.87 16.59 -11.28
CA ARG A 83 -15.94 17.73 -12.23
C ARG A 83 -16.33 19.05 -11.54
N ASN A 84 -17.16 18.96 -10.51
CA ASN A 84 -17.60 20.14 -9.74
C ASN A 84 -16.66 20.48 -8.59
N ASN A 85 -15.79 19.55 -8.20
CA ASN A 85 -14.88 19.70 -7.09
C ASN A 85 -13.58 20.41 -7.50
N PHE A 86 -13.03 20.09 -8.67
CA PHE A 86 -11.78 20.69 -9.14
C PHE A 86 -12.09 21.78 -10.17
N ARG A 87 -12.08 23.04 -9.73
CA ARG A 87 -12.38 24.21 -10.57
C ARG A 87 -11.27 25.24 -10.41
N ARG A 88 -10.68 25.69 -11.52
CA ARG A 88 -9.67 26.77 -11.55
C ARG A 88 -8.47 26.53 -10.60
N GLY A 89 -8.01 25.28 -10.50
CA GLY A 89 -6.90 24.91 -9.62
C GLY A 89 -7.26 24.84 -8.13
N GLU A 90 -8.54 24.97 -7.80
CA GLU A 90 -9.04 24.92 -6.43
C GLU A 90 -9.95 23.71 -6.21
N VAL A 91 -9.95 23.22 -4.97
CA VAL A 91 -10.83 22.16 -4.51
C VAL A 91 -12.06 22.79 -3.87
N TYR A 92 -13.24 22.32 -4.24
CA TYR A 92 -14.52 22.72 -3.66
C TYR A 92 -15.21 21.51 -3.04
N ASN A 93 -15.75 21.69 -1.83
CA ASN A 93 -16.58 20.72 -1.13
C ASN A 93 -17.93 21.36 -0.82
N ASN A 94 -19.00 20.91 -1.49
CA ASN A 94 -20.36 21.43 -1.30
C ASN A 94 -20.43 22.98 -1.29
N GLY A 95 -19.80 23.62 -2.27
CA GLY A 95 -19.76 25.08 -2.42
C GLY A 95 -18.71 25.83 -1.57
N THR A 96 -18.09 25.17 -0.60
CA THR A 96 -16.98 25.74 0.18
C THR A 96 -15.63 25.46 -0.48
N ARG A 97 -14.69 26.40 -0.40
CA ARG A 97 -13.32 26.21 -0.90
C ARG A 97 -12.54 25.35 0.10
N GLY A 98 -12.06 24.20 -0.36
CA GLY A 98 -11.30 23.23 0.42
C GLY A 98 -12.13 22.50 1.47
N ILE A 99 -11.44 21.96 2.47
CA ILE A 99 -12.03 21.35 3.66
C ILE A 99 -11.45 22.12 4.86
N ASP A 100 -12.30 22.88 5.56
CA ASP A 100 -11.88 23.59 6.76
C ASP A 100 -12.01 22.71 8.00
N CYS A 101 -10.88 22.18 8.45
CA CYS A 101 -10.81 21.31 9.64
C CYS A 101 -10.99 22.08 10.97
N ARG A 102 -10.96 23.42 10.96
CA ARG A 102 -11.14 24.25 12.17
C ARG A 102 -12.61 24.59 12.44
N ARG A 103 -13.46 24.48 11.43
CA ARG A 103 -14.90 24.71 11.56
C ARG A 103 -15.55 23.63 12.44
N ALA A 104 -16.46 24.04 13.31
CA ALA A 104 -17.32 23.13 14.08
C ALA A 104 -18.81 23.37 13.72
N PRO A 105 -19.55 22.36 13.22
CA PRO A 105 -19.09 21.03 12.83
C PRO A 105 -18.26 21.07 11.53
N VAL A 106 -17.30 20.14 11.41
CA VAL A 106 -16.51 19.95 10.19
C VAL A 106 -17.44 19.50 9.07
N LEU A 107 -17.29 20.09 7.88
CA LEU A 107 -17.98 19.63 6.69
C LEU A 107 -17.13 18.53 6.01
N PRO A 108 -17.51 17.24 6.14
CA PRO A 108 -16.72 16.15 5.58
C PRO A 108 -16.74 16.18 4.05
N TRP A 109 -15.78 15.49 3.43
CA TRP A 109 -15.74 15.34 1.99
C TRP A 109 -16.96 14.57 1.48
N GLU A 110 -17.70 15.16 0.54
CA GLU A 110 -18.96 14.60 0.03
C GLU A 110 -18.80 13.19 -0.58
N HIS A 111 -17.63 12.87 -1.16
CA HIS A 111 -17.36 11.55 -1.75
C HIS A 111 -16.70 10.57 -0.78
N GLY A 112 -16.44 10.96 0.48
CA GLY A 112 -15.62 10.19 1.42
C GLY A 112 -16.14 8.78 1.67
N GLU A 113 -17.44 8.63 1.90
CA GLU A 113 -18.07 7.32 2.15
C GLU A 113 -17.98 6.41 0.90
N ARG A 114 -18.23 6.99 -0.29
CA ARG A 114 -18.18 6.27 -1.56
C ARG A 114 -16.77 5.80 -1.87
N ILE A 115 -15.77 6.66 -1.69
CA ILE A 115 -14.35 6.33 -1.87
C ILE A 115 -13.96 5.21 -0.92
N THR A 116 -14.25 5.37 0.37
CA THR A 116 -13.96 4.36 1.41
C THR A 116 -14.56 3.00 1.05
N ARG A 117 -15.82 2.96 0.63
CA ARG A 117 -16.50 1.71 0.23
C ARG A 117 -15.81 1.00 -0.94
N ILE A 118 -15.19 1.73 -1.86
CA ILE A 118 -14.43 1.14 -2.97
C ILE A 118 -13.09 0.62 -2.47
N PHE A 119 -12.37 1.38 -1.65
CA PHE A 119 -11.11 0.93 -1.04
C PHE A 119 -11.28 -0.39 -0.30
N LYS A 120 -12.36 -0.55 0.48
CA LYS A 120 -12.68 -1.81 1.17
C LYS A 120 -12.97 -2.99 0.24
N LYS A 121 -13.25 -2.75 -1.05
CA LYS A 121 -13.57 -3.78 -2.04
C LYS A 121 -12.39 -4.12 -2.96
N VAL A 122 -11.29 -3.37 -2.89
CA VAL A 122 -10.11 -3.66 -3.70
C VAL A 122 -9.50 -5.00 -3.26
N ARG A 123 -9.11 -5.79 -4.25
CA ARG A 123 -8.39 -7.05 -4.07
C ARG A 123 -7.21 -7.04 -5.01
N LEU A 124 -5.99 -7.09 -4.47
CA LEU A 124 -4.77 -7.19 -5.26
C LEU A 124 -4.58 -8.66 -5.65
N THR A 125 -5.29 -9.09 -6.70
CA THR A 125 -5.12 -10.45 -7.23
C THR A 125 -5.41 -10.47 -8.72
N PRO A 126 -4.43 -10.81 -9.58
CA PRO A 126 -2.99 -10.97 -9.29
C PRO A 126 -2.29 -9.61 -9.05
N GLY A 127 -1.12 -9.57 -8.40
CA GLY A 127 -0.28 -8.37 -8.41
C GLY A 127 0.13 -7.75 -7.07
N GLY A 128 -0.13 -8.37 -5.91
CA GLY A 128 0.32 -7.86 -4.61
C GLY A 128 1.55 -8.60 -4.10
N ILE A 129 2.60 -7.88 -3.70
CA ILE A 129 3.83 -8.49 -3.15
C ILE A 129 3.53 -9.15 -1.79
N CYS A 130 2.75 -8.45 -0.98
CA CYS A 130 1.99 -8.94 0.15
C CYS A 130 0.69 -9.51 -0.43
N ARG A 131 0.56 -10.83 -0.50
CA ARG A 131 -0.64 -11.48 -1.04
C ARG A 131 -1.84 -11.15 -0.14
N SER A 132 -2.50 -10.01 -0.35
CA SER A 132 -3.52 -9.49 0.55
C SER A 132 -4.77 -10.37 0.51
N ALA A 133 -5.21 -10.87 1.66
CA ALA A 133 -6.58 -11.34 1.84
C ALA A 133 -7.55 -10.12 1.84
N PRO A 134 -8.84 -10.34 1.54
CA PRO A 134 -9.80 -9.23 1.42
C PRO A 134 -9.88 -8.42 2.72
N TYR A 135 -10.09 -7.12 2.56
CA TYR A 135 -10.41 -6.20 3.65
C TYR A 135 -11.61 -6.76 4.44
N ARG A 136 -11.37 -7.23 5.66
CA ARG A 136 -12.45 -7.63 6.58
C ARG A 136 -13.04 -6.38 7.23
N ASP A 137 -14.33 -6.45 7.53
CA ASP A 137 -15.11 -5.38 8.16
C ASP A 137 -14.36 -4.83 9.38
N GLY A 138 -13.76 -3.65 9.21
CA GLY A 138 -13.00 -3.00 10.27
C GLY A 138 -11.87 -2.09 9.80
N GLY A 139 -11.17 -2.40 8.70
CA GLY A 139 -9.97 -1.60 8.39
C GLY A 139 -8.77 -2.36 7.87
N HIS A 140 -8.71 -3.65 8.18
CA HIS A 140 -7.44 -4.33 8.32
C HIS A 140 -7.00 -4.97 7.01
N ILE A 141 -5.77 -4.65 6.59
CA ILE A 141 -5.06 -5.38 5.55
C ILE A 141 -4.49 -6.64 6.21
N THR A 142 -4.94 -7.80 5.74
CA THR A 142 -4.39 -9.08 6.19
C THR A 142 -3.44 -9.62 5.15
N CYS A 143 -2.14 -9.67 5.49
CA CYS A 143 -1.18 -10.46 4.74
C CYS A 143 -0.94 -11.79 5.45
N PRO A 144 -1.02 -12.92 4.73
CA PRO A 144 -0.80 -14.23 5.33
C PRO A 144 0.68 -14.34 5.73
N PHE A 145 0.92 -14.40 7.04
CA PHE A 145 2.23 -14.67 7.60
C PHE A 145 2.59 -16.13 7.38
N ARG A 146 3.83 -16.40 6.94
CA ARG A 146 4.41 -17.74 7.06
C ARG A 146 5.43 -17.74 8.19
N ARG A 147 5.33 -18.75 9.05
CA ARG A 147 6.36 -19.06 10.04
C ARG A 147 7.59 -19.53 9.28
N LYS A 148 8.73 -18.91 9.54
CA LYS A 148 10.04 -19.43 9.15
C LYS A 148 10.50 -20.29 10.31
N VAL A 149 10.56 -21.61 10.07
CA VAL A 149 11.13 -22.60 10.98
C VAL A 149 12.59 -22.76 10.63
#